data_AF-A0A8J5CMV3-F1
#
_entry.id   AF-A0A8J5CMV3-F1
#
_cell.length_a   1.000
_cell.length_b   1.000
_cell.length_c   1.000
_cell.angle_alpha   90.00
_cell.angle_beta   90.00
_cell.angle_gamma   90.00
#
_symmetry.space_group_name_H-M   'P 1'
#
loop_
_entity.id
_entity.type
_entity.pdbx_description
1 polymer ?
#
loop_
_entity_poly.entity_id
_entity_poly.type
_entity_poly.pdbx_seq_one_letter_code
_entity_poly.pdbx_strand_id
1 'polypeptide(L)'
;MTLCVPLLTVCENRAEKVIRKSDEEHLQPFKDRMTDFTATAKKEIAAKEKYLNECKAQFDLIMKYFQFSGKGTEVTPNDFFSVWSPFCNDFMLIWQKEQNKILKQRMKEAEEMVKKMTEEKKDVAKKTKGTSGLKSKLKDKLDLKK
;
A
#
# COMPACT_ATOMS: atom_id res chain seq x y z
N MET A 1 20.80 20.49 1.36
CA MET A 1 20.55 21.72 0.56
C MET A 1 21.30 22.94 1.10
N THR A 2 21.45 23.12 2.41
CA THR A 2 22.12 24.29 3.03
C THR A 2 23.55 24.57 2.53
N LEU A 3 24.27 23.56 2.05
CA LEU A 3 25.61 23.72 1.48
C LEU A 3 25.66 23.84 -0.05
N CYS A 4 24.57 23.51 -0.76
CA CYS A 4 24.56 23.49 -2.22
C CYS A 4 24.47 24.89 -2.84
N VAL A 5 23.65 25.77 -2.26
CA VAL A 5 23.51 27.16 -2.75
C VAL A 5 24.83 27.93 -2.62
N PRO A 6 25.49 27.97 -1.45
CA PRO A 6 26.78 28.68 -1.33
C PRO A 6 27.87 28.11 -2.24
N LEU A 7 27.91 26.78 -2.43
CA LEU A 7 28.89 26.13 -3.28
C LEU A 7 28.69 26.48 -4.77
N LEU A 8 27.44 26.51 -5.24
CA LEU A 8 27.12 26.89 -6.61
C LEU A 8 27.50 28.35 -6.88
N THR A 9 27.21 29.25 -5.93
CA THR A 9 27.64 30.67 -6.03
C THR A 9 29.16 30.80 -6.11
N VAL A 10 29.91 30.02 -5.31
CA VAL A 10 31.38 30.01 -5.40
C VAL A 10 31.87 29.49 -6.75
N CYS A 11 31.21 28.45 -7.30
CA CYS A 11 31.53 27.90 -8.61
C CYS A 11 31.27 28.93 -9.73
N GLU A 12 30.11 29.58 -9.72
CA GLU A 12 29.71 30.62 -10.67
C GLU A 12 30.72 31.79 -10.66
N ASN A 13 31.07 32.29 -9.47
CA ASN A 13 32.08 33.35 -9.30
C ASN A 13 33.46 32.96 -9.84
N ARG A 14 33.85 31.68 -9.76
CA ARG A 14 35.12 31.18 -10.33
C ARG A 14 35.03 31.08 -11.85
N ALA A 15 33.90 30.61 -12.38
CA ALA A 15 33.65 30.54 -13.82
C ALA A 15 33.68 31.94 -14.45
N GLU A 16 33.03 32.92 -13.82
CA GLU A 16 33.06 34.32 -14.26
C GLU A 16 34.47 34.90 -14.29
N LYS A 17 35.31 34.58 -13.30
CA LYS A 17 36.71 35.01 -13.28
C LYS A 17 37.51 34.44 -14.45
N VAL A 18 37.26 33.19 -14.83
CA VAL A 18 37.90 32.57 -16.00
C VAL A 18 37.40 33.25 -17.28
N ILE A 19 36.09 33.40 -17.44
CA ILE A 19 35.46 34.06 -18.60
C ILE A 19 36.00 35.48 -18.77
N ARG A 20 36.13 36.26 -17.69
CA ARG A 20 36.60 37.65 -17.76
C ARG A 20 38.10 37.77 -18.11
N LYS A 21 38.91 36.77 -17.77
CA LYS A 21 40.38 36.82 -17.97
C LYS A 21 40.83 36.20 -19.29
N SER A 22 39.94 35.50 -19.99
CA SER A 22 40.23 34.88 -21.27
C SER A 22 39.93 35.82 -22.43
N ASP A 23 40.73 35.72 -23.50
CA ASP A 23 40.45 36.39 -24.77
C ASP A 23 39.25 35.74 -25.47
N GLU A 24 38.57 36.50 -26.33
CA GLU A 24 37.31 36.08 -26.97
C GLU A 24 37.45 34.79 -27.80
N GLU A 25 38.59 34.60 -28.47
CA GLU A 25 38.93 33.41 -29.25
C GLU A 25 39.05 32.14 -28.38
N HIS A 26 39.30 32.29 -27.07
CA HIS A 26 39.52 31.19 -26.12
C HIS A 26 38.37 30.98 -25.13
N LEU A 27 37.26 31.71 -25.27
CA LEU A 27 36.12 31.61 -24.35
C LEU A 27 35.36 30.29 -24.46
N GLN A 28 35.26 29.78 -25.68
CA GLN A 28 34.46 28.59 -25.97
C GLN A 28 35.32 27.33 -26.01
N PRO A 29 34.78 26.20 -25.53
CA PRO A 29 33.38 25.96 -25.12
C PRO A 29 33.10 26.21 -23.62
N PHE A 30 34.08 26.74 -22.88
CA PHE A 30 34.00 26.82 -21.41
C PHE A 30 32.83 27.69 -20.94
N LYS A 31 32.66 28.88 -21.53
CA LYS A 31 31.60 29.82 -21.18
C LYS A 31 30.21 29.18 -21.34
N ASP A 32 29.94 28.55 -22.49
CA ASP A 32 28.64 27.94 -22.75
C ASP A 32 28.36 26.81 -21.77
N ARG A 33 29.33 25.89 -21.59
CA ARG A 33 29.20 24.77 -20.66
C ARG A 33 28.96 25.21 -19.22
N MET A 34 29.68 26.22 -18.74
CA MET A 34 29.50 26.72 -17.37
C MET A 34 28.19 27.47 -17.19
N THR A 35 27.73 28.17 -18.23
CA THR A 35 26.44 28.86 -18.22
C THR A 35 25.30 27.84 -18.15
N ASP A 36 25.32 26.82 -19.01
CA ASP A 36 24.33 25.75 -19.05
C ASP A 36 24.31 24.94 -17.74
N PHE A 37 25.49 24.59 -17.23
CA PHE A 37 25.64 23.90 -15.95
C PHE A 37 25.01 24.71 -14.81
N THR A 38 25.35 25.99 -14.69
CA THR A 38 24.89 26.84 -13.59
C THR A 38 23.39 27.09 -13.67
N ALA A 39 22.86 27.31 -14.88
CA ALA A 39 21.42 27.47 -15.11
C ALA A 39 20.65 26.20 -14.72
N THR A 40 21.14 25.02 -15.13
CA THR A 40 20.55 23.73 -14.77
C THR A 40 20.57 23.50 -13.26
N ALA A 41 21.72 23.72 -12.63
CA ALA A 41 21.89 23.53 -11.19
C ALA A 41 20.97 24.45 -10.37
N LYS A 42 20.83 25.74 -10.76
CA LYS A 42 19.90 26.67 -10.11
C LYS A 42 18.45 26.21 -10.22
N LYS A 43 18.04 25.74 -11.41
CA LYS A 43 16.69 25.21 -11.64
C LYS A 43 16.40 23.98 -10.78
N GLU A 44 17.35 23.05 -10.69
CA GLU A 44 17.20 21.85 -9.86
C GLU A 44 17.12 22.19 -8.37
N ILE A 45 17.97 23.08 -7.87
CA ILE A 45 17.92 23.54 -6.48
C ILE A 45 16.55 24.15 -6.17
N ALA A 46 16.07 25.08 -7.00
CA ALA A 46 14.78 25.72 -6.80
C ALA A 46 13.63 24.69 -6.80
N ALA A 47 13.68 23.69 -7.68
CA ALA A 47 12.69 22.61 -7.72
C ALA A 47 12.73 21.75 -6.45
N LYS A 48 13.93 21.42 -5.94
CA LYS A 48 14.09 20.65 -4.69
C LYS A 48 13.66 21.43 -3.45
N GLU A 49 13.93 22.73 -3.40
CA GLU A 49 13.48 23.61 -2.33
C GLU A 49 11.95 23.74 -2.31
N LYS A 50 11.33 23.92 -3.48
CA LYS A 50 9.87 23.91 -3.61
C LYS A 50 9.28 22.60 -3.09
N TYR A 51 9.81 21.46 -3.55
CA TYR A 51 9.35 20.15 -3.11
C TYR A 51 9.52 19.95 -1.60
N LEU A 52 10.64 20.37 -1.02
CA LEU A 52 10.85 20.29 0.42
C LEU A 52 9.82 21.11 1.20
N ASN A 53 9.50 22.33 0.73
CA ASN A 53 8.50 23.19 1.37
C ASN A 53 7.09 22.58 1.27
N GLU A 54 6.75 21.96 0.14
CA GLU A 54 5.51 21.19 0.00
C GLU A 54 5.46 20.02 0.98
N CYS A 55 6.53 19.23 1.11
CA CYS A 55 6.61 18.15 2.08
C CYS A 55 6.46 18.63 3.53
N LYS A 56 7.09 19.76 3.90
CA LYS A 56 6.94 20.37 5.22
C LYS A 56 5.50 20.80 5.49
N ALA A 57 4.86 21.47 4.53
CA ALA A 57 3.47 21.88 4.66
C ALA A 57 2.52 20.68 4.82
N GLN A 58 2.74 19.59 4.07
CA GLN A 58 1.97 18.36 4.23
C GLN A 58 2.19 17.73 5.61
N PHE A 59 3.44 17.71 6.09
CA PHE A 59 3.75 17.20 7.42
C PHE A 59 3.03 18.02 8.52
N ASP A 60 3.01 19.34 8.42
CA ASP A 60 2.29 20.22 9.35
C ASP A 60 0.77 19.95 9.37
N LEU A 61 0.18 19.67 8.20
CA LEU A 61 -1.23 19.30 8.10
C LEU A 61 -1.51 17.98 8.82
N ILE A 62 -0.64 16.98 8.67
CA ILE A 62 -0.75 15.69 9.36
C ILE A 62 -0.62 15.89 10.88
N MET A 63 0.34 16.68 11.34
CA MET A 63 0.51 16.96 12.79
C MET A 63 -0.74 17.62 13.37
N LYS A 64 -1.33 18.58 12.66
CA LYS A 64 -2.59 19.22 13.06
C LYS A 64 -3.76 18.24 13.06
N TYR A 65 -3.90 17.42 12.02
CA TYR A 65 -4.99 16.46 11.90
C TYR A 65 -4.99 15.45 13.05
N PHE A 66 -3.81 14.87 13.36
CA PHE A 66 -3.66 13.93 14.45
C PHE A 66 -3.51 14.59 15.83
N GLN A 67 -3.53 15.93 15.89
CA GLN A 67 -3.29 16.71 17.11
C GLN A 67 -1.97 16.31 17.79
N PHE A 68 -0.99 15.93 16.98
CA PHE A 68 0.30 15.47 17.44
C PHE A 68 1.16 16.68 17.78
N SER A 69 1.59 16.76 19.03
CA SER A 69 2.44 17.84 19.53
C SER A 69 3.62 17.27 20.31
N GLY A 70 4.79 17.87 20.11
CA GLY A 70 6.02 17.51 20.81
C GLY A 70 6.06 18.14 22.20
N LYS A 71 6.83 17.55 23.11
CA LYS A 71 7.15 18.17 24.40
C LYS A 71 8.27 19.20 24.22
N GLY A 72 7.90 20.44 23.91
CA GLY A 72 8.80 21.61 24.04
C GLY A 72 9.76 21.90 22.87
N THR A 73 9.82 21.07 21.83
CA THR A 73 10.62 21.31 20.61
C THR A 73 9.82 21.08 19.32
N GLU A 74 10.33 21.59 18.20
CA GLU A 74 9.81 21.31 16.85
C GLU A 74 9.67 19.79 16.64
N VAL A 75 8.48 19.35 16.24
CA VAL A 75 8.19 17.94 15.99
C VAL A 75 8.87 17.53 14.69
N THR A 76 9.69 16.49 14.75
CA THR A 76 10.33 15.93 13.56
C THR A 76 9.46 14.83 12.94
N PRO A 77 9.65 14.52 11.64
CA PRO A 77 9.01 13.35 11.04
C PRO A 77 9.28 12.04 11.77
N ASN A 78 10.47 11.88 12.37
CA ASN A 78 10.81 10.67 13.10
C ASN A 78 9.95 10.52 14.37
N ASP A 79 9.67 11.62 15.07
CA ASP A 79 8.85 11.58 16.29
C ASP A 79 7.44 11.04 16.01
N PHE A 80 6.85 11.43 14.88
CA PHE A 80 5.52 10.94 14.47
C PHE A 80 5.58 9.52 13.88
N PHE A 81 6.43 9.29 12.87
CA PHE A 81 6.43 8.03 12.12
C PHE A 81 6.99 6.85 12.92
N SER A 82 7.83 7.09 13.93
CA SER A 82 8.28 6.04 14.86
C SER A 82 7.12 5.40 15.63
N VAL A 83 6.00 6.11 15.81
CA VAL A 83 4.79 5.61 16.47
C VAL A 83 3.74 5.18 15.45
N TRP A 84 3.51 5.99 14.41
CA TRP A 84 2.46 5.74 13.43
C TRP A 84 2.73 4.52 12.54
N SER A 85 3.99 4.31 12.11
CA SER A 85 4.32 3.18 11.24
C SER A 85 4.12 1.82 11.90
N PRO A 86 4.59 1.56 13.15
CA PRO A 86 4.26 0.34 13.86
C PRO A 86 2.75 0.14 14.05
N PHE A 87 2.02 1.19 14.42
CA PHE A 87 0.57 1.13 14.56
C PHE A 87 -0.12 0.67 13.26
N CYS A 88 0.26 1.23 12.11
CA CYS A 88 -0.27 0.80 10.81
C CYS A 88 0.02 -0.68 10.53
N ASN A 89 1.23 -1.15 10.83
CA ASN A 89 1.60 -2.55 10.63
C ASN A 89 0.79 -3.49 11.52
N ASP A 90 0.65 -3.18 12.80
CA ASP A 90 -0.16 -3.97 13.73
C ASP A 90 -1.62 -4.00 13.29
N PHE A 91 -2.16 -2.85 12.89
CA PHE A 91 -3.52 -2.76 12.36
C PHE A 91 -3.72 -3.67 11.14
N MET A 92 -2.80 -3.64 10.17
CA MET A 92 -2.86 -4.51 8.99
C MET A 92 -2.82 -5.99 9.38
N LEU A 93 -1.92 -6.38 10.31
CA LEU A 93 -1.79 -7.76 10.75
C LEU A 93 -3.03 -8.26 11.49
N ILE A 94 -3.58 -7.45 12.40
CA ILE A 94 -4.80 -7.76 13.13
C ILE A 94 -5.98 -7.89 12.15
N TRP A 95 -6.11 -6.94 11.21
CA TRP A 95 -7.15 -6.99 10.19
C TRP A 95 -7.10 -8.28 9.37
N GLN A 96 -5.92 -8.67 8.87
CA GLN A 96 -5.76 -9.90 8.11
C GLN A 96 -6.11 -11.15 8.93
N LYS A 97 -5.71 -11.19 10.20
CA LYS A 97 -6.08 -12.29 11.11
C LYS A 97 -7.59 -12.37 11.29
N GLU A 98 -8.26 -11.23 11.46
CA GLU A 98 -9.71 -11.19 11.62
C GLU A 98 -10.45 -11.62 10.35
N GLN A 99 -9.99 -11.17 9.17
CA GLN A 99 -10.55 -11.62 7.89
C GLN A 99 -10.43 -13.14 7.71
N ASN A 100 -9.28 -13.71 8.06
CA ASN A 100 -9.07 -15.16 8.02
C ASN A 100 -9.97 -15.91 9.02
N LYS A 101 -10.22 -15.34 10.20
CA LYS A 101 -11.11 -15.91 11.21
C LYS A 101 -12.56 -15.93 10.70
N ILE A 102 -13.04 -14.83 10.12
CA ILE A 102 -14.38 -14.73 9.52
C ILE A 102 -14.55 -15.78 8.41
N LEU A 103 -13.57 -15.90 7.53
CA LEU A 103 -13.61 -16.89 6.44
C LEU A 103 -13.70 -18.32 6.98
N LYS A 104 -12.86 -18.67 7.97
CA LYS A 104 -12.89 -19.99 8.61
C LYS A 104 -14.23 -20.28 9.28
N GLN A 105 -14.82 -19.29 9.95
CA GLN A 105 -16.10 -19.44 10.60
C GLN A 105 -17.22 -19.70 9.58
N ARG A 106 -17.25 -18.94 8.48
CA ARG A 106 -18.20 -19.13 7.38
C ARG A 106 -18.08 -20.49 6.70
N MET A 107 -16.86 -20.99 6.51
CA MET A 107 -16.64 -22.33 5.95
C MET A 107 -17.19 -23.42 6.87
N LYS A 108 -16.93 -23.34 8.19
CA LYS A 108 -17.49 -24.29 9.17
C LYS A 108 -19.02 -24.28 9.17
N GLU A 109 -19.63 -23.09 9.16
CA GLU A 109 -21.09 -22.95 9.10
C GLU A 109 -21.70 -23.58 7.84
N ALA A 110 -21.04 -23.41 6.69
CA ALA A 110 -21.46 -24.03 5.44
C ALA A 110 -21.31 -25.57 5.47
N GLU A 111 -20.20 -26.08 6.00
CA GLU A 111 -19.98 -27.52 6.19
C GLU A 111 -21.03 -28.15 7.12
N GLU A 112 -21.34 -27.49 8.24
CA GLU A 112 -22.39 -27.93 9.16
C GLU A 112 -23.79 -27.93 8.52
N MET A 113 -24.10 -26.90 7.72
CA MET A 113 -25.37 -26.83 6.97
C MET A 113 -25.48 -28.00 5.98
N VAL A 114 -24.44 -28.25 5.19
CA VAL A 114 -24.41 -29.38 4.25
C VAL A 114 -24.56 -30.71 4.99
N LYS A 115 -23.86 -30.90 6.12
CA LYS A 115 -23.97 -32.12 6.93
C LYS A 115 -25.40 -32.36 7.39
N LYS A 116 -26.06 -31.36 7.97
CA LYS A 116 -27.47 -31.44 8.41
C LYS A 116 -28.41 -31.80 7.25
N MET A 117 -28.28 -31.12 6.11
CA MET A 117 -29.10 -31.44 4.92
C MET A 117 -28.88 -32.87 4.41
N THR A 118 -27.65 -33.39 4.52
CA THR A 118 -27.31 -34.75 4.06
C THR A 118 -27.86 -35.81 5.02
N GLU A 119 -27.83 -35.55 6.33
CA GLU A 119 -28.42 -36.38 7.37
C GLU A 119 -29.95 -36.42 7.24
N GLU A 120 -30.61 -35.27 7.09
CA GLU A 120 -32.05 -35.17 6.86
C GLU A 120 -32.50 -35.93 5.59
N LYS A 121 -31.74 -35.80 4.49
CA LYS A 121 -32.02 -36.55 3.25
C LYS A 121 -31.85 -38.06 3.41
N LYS A 122 -30.91 -38.53 4.24
CA LYS A 122 -30.74 -39.96 4.55
C LYS A 122 -31.94 -40.51 5.34
N ASP A 123 -32.47 -39.74 6.28
CA ASP A 123 -33.64 -40.14 7.06
C ASP A 123 -34.92 -40.19 6.20
N VAL A 124 -35.08 -39.25 5.27
CA VAL A 124 -36.17 -39.26 4.28
C VAL A 124 -36.04 -40.45 3.31
N ALA A 125 -34.84 -40.75 2.81
CA ALA A 125 -34.59 -41.90 1.93
C ALA A 125 -34.77 -43.26 2.63
N LYS A 126 -34.57 -43.32 3.95
CA LYS A 126 -34.81 -44.51 4.76
C LYS A 126 -36.31 -44.74 4.99
N LYS A 127 -37.11 -43.67 5.15
CA LYS A 127 -38.57 -43.75 5.27
C LYS A 127 -39.28 -44.17 3.97
N THR A 128 -38.80 -43.77 2.79
CA THR A 128 -39.40 -44.16 1.49
C THR A 128 -39.08 -45.59 1.03
N LYS A 129 -38.12 -46.28 1.66
CA LYS A 129 -37.82 -47.70 1.39
C LYS A 129 -38.77 -48.68 2.09
N GLY A 130 -39.70 -48.20 2.92
CA GLY A 130 -40.82 -49.00 3.40
C GLY A 130 -41.94 -49.07 2.37
N THR A 131 -42.22 -50.29 1.89
CA THR A 131 -43.51 -50.77 1.33
C THR A 131 -43.93 -50.54 -0.14
N SER A 132 -43.10 -50.06 -1.07
CA SER A 132 -43.54 -50.05 -2.50
C SER A 132 -42.48 -50.26 -3.60
N GLY A 133 -41.42 -51.02 -3.31
CA GLY A 133 -40.40 -51.33 -4.32
C GLY A 133 -40.94 -52.13 -5.51
N LEU A 134 -40.50 -51.83 -6.73
CA LEU A 134 -40.88 -52.55 -7.96
C LEU A 134 -40.77 -54.08 -7.83
N LYS A 135 -39.81 -54.58 -7.03
CA LYS A 135 -39.63 -56.01 -6.74
C LYS A 135 -40.82 -56.64 -5.99
N SER A 136 -41.48 -55.93 -5.07
CA SER A 136 -42.67 -56.47 -4.39
C SER A 136 -43.85 -56.55 -5.36
N LYS A 137 -44.06 -55.48 -6.14
CA LYS A 137 -45.11 -55.42 -7.18
C LYS A 137 -44.93 -56.47 -8.28
N LEU A 138 -43.70 -56.89 -8.58
CA LEU A 138 -43.42 -57.93 -9.57
C LEU A 138 -43.71 -59.33 -9.02
N LYS A 139 -43.45 -59.56 -7.72
CA LYS A 139 -43.69 -60.84 -7.06
C LYS A 139 -45.17 -61.12 -6.90
N ASP A 140 -45.95 -60.09 -6.51
CA ASP A 140 -47.41 -60.17 -6.45
C ASP A 140 -48.03 -60.54 -7.81
N LYS A 141 -47.49 -60.03 -8.93
CA LYS A 141 -47.99 -60.38 -10.27
C LYS A 141 -47.61 -61.79 -10.75
N LEU A 142 -46.57 -62.40 -10.19
CA LEU A 142 -46.14 -63.76 -10.53
C LEU A 142 -46.87 -64.82 -9.71
N ASP A 143 -47.20 -64.52 -8.45
CA ASP A 143 -47.94 -65.42 -7.57
C ASP A 143 -49.47 -65.46 -7.88
N LEU A 144 -50.01 -64.45 -8.58
CA LEU A 144 -51.41 -64.44 -9.06
C LEU A 144 -51.67 -65.26 -10.35
N LYS A 145 -50.67 -65.97 -10.87
CA LYS A 145 -50.76 -66.73 -12.14
C LYS A 145 -50.66 -68.26 -11.99
N LYS A 146 -50.78 -68.79 -10.77
CA LYS A 146 -51.01 -70.23 -10.51
C LYS A 146 -52.44 -70.45 -10.05
#